data_AF-A0A6N3DRU5-F1
#
_entry.id   AF-A0A6N3DRU5-F1
#
_cell.length_a   1.000
_cell.length_b   1.000
_cell.length_c   1.000
_cell.angle_alpha   90.00
_cell.angle_beta   90.00
_cell.angle_gamma   90.00
#
_symmetry.space_group_name_H-M   'P 1'
#
loop_
_entity.id
_entity.type
_entity.pdbx_description
1 polymer ?
#
loop_
_entity_poly.entity_id
_entity_poly.type
_entity_poly.pdbx_seq_one_letter_code
_entity_poly.pdbx_strand_id
1 'polypeptide(L)'
;MRYTRYDYKKKSGGGFFLWILLIIILAVAIGITIFKMFFSDGEISNSLKVPNKSQKEESINTDENSGVFKVIQCGLFSKEENANSALTTLPSSMTGFVIQEEGKFKVMAGIYRDEECAKKTEELTKASINNFTIKCSIPKDSSEKKIEAQIIEGYLQIINKFEESDVKSVKTVDFKKWTEETAANIKSPSEEVQDLVKVIKELPDEYTQKDVKASKDFLYKLLIKYRV
;
A
#
# COMPACT_ATOMS: atom_id res chain seq x y z
N MET A 1 -63.36 -8.49 41.42
CA MET A 1 -61.90 -8.23 41.38
C MET A 1 -61.67 -6.98 40.54
N ARG A 2 -61.04 -5.94 41.10
CA ARG A 2 -60.73 -4.69 40.38
C ARG A 2 -59.30 -4.78 39.86
N TYR A 3 -59.12 -4.57 38.56
CA TYR A 3 -57.80 -4.52 37.93
C TYR A 3 -57.31 -3.07 37.91
N THR A 4 -56.08 -2.86 38.34
CA THR A 4 -55.36 -1.58 38.26
C THR A 4 -54.89 -1.37 36.82
N ARG A 5 -55.35 -0.28 36.17
CA ARG A 5 -54.75 0.20 34.91
C ARG A 5 -53.53 1.05 35.24
N TYR A 6 -52.39 0.72 34.63
CA TYR A 6 -51.18 1.52 34.70
C TYR A 6 -51.18 2.53 33.56
N ASP A 7 -51.12 3.82 33.91
CA ASP A 7 -51.01 4.91 32.94
C ASP A 7 -49.53 5.21 32.69
N TYR A 8 -48.99 4.77 31.54
CA TYR A 8 -47.61 5.08 31.16
C TYR A 8 -47.54 6.47 30.52
N LYS A 9 -47.06 7.48 31.27
CA LYS A 9 -46.66 8.76 30.68
C LYS A 9 -45.34 8.60 29.90
N LYS A 10 -45.38 8.89 28.61
CA LYS A 10 -44.22 8.84 27.70
C LYS A 10 -43.22 9.96 28.05
N LYS A 11 -42.03 9.58 28.52
CA LYS A 11 -40.91 10.51 28.77
C LYS A 11 -40.17 10.77 27.45
N SER A 12 -40.14 12.03 27.00
CA SER A 12 -39.49 12.43 25.74
C SER A 12 -37.97 12.30 25.81
N GLY A 13 -37.39 11.39 25.01
CA GLY A 13 -35.97 11.06 24.97
C GLY A 13 -35.07 12.09 24.28
N GLY A 14 -35.14 13.36 24.68
CA GLY A 14 -34.31 14.44 24.09
C GLY A 14 -32.82 14.37 24.46
N GLY A 15 -32.44 13.62 25.51
CA GLY A 15 -31.06 13.55 25.99
C GLY A 15 -30.12 12.66 25.17
N PHE A 16 -30.65 11.70 24.39
CA PHE A 16 -29.83 10.74 23.66
C PHE A 16 -29.09 11.38 22.47
N PHE A 17 -29.78 12.26 21.74
CA PHE A 17 -29.20 12.98 20.61
C PHE A 17 -28.12 13.99 21.03
N LEU A 18 -28.29 14.64 22.19
CA LEU A 18 -27.27 15.54 22.74
C LEU A 18 -26.00 14.80 23.14
N TRP A 19 -26.13 13.57 23.65
CA TRP A 19 -24.98 12.75 24.03
C TRP A 19 -24.19 12.26 22.81
N ILE A 20 -24.87 11.88 21.74
CA ILE A 20 -24.25 11.53 20.44
C ILE A 20 -23.50 12.71 19.83
N LEU A 21 -24.09 13.91 19.85
CA LEU A 21 -23.45 15.10 19.30
C LEU A 21 -22.14 15.43 20.04
N LEU A 22 -22.13 15.25 21.37
CA LEU A 22 -20.96 15.51 22.21
C LEU A 22 -19.81 14.53 21.92
N ILE A 23 -20.12 13.26 21.66
CA ILE A 23 -19.11 12.24 21.29
C ILE A 23 -18.45 12.58 19.95
N ILE A 24 -19.22 13.06 18.97
CA ILE A 24 -18.69 13.42 17.64
C ILE A 24 -17.71 14.59 17.76
N ILE A 25 -18.04 15.62 18.55
CA ILE A 25 -17.17 16.79 18.75
C ILE A 25 -15.85 16.37 19.42
N LEU A 26 -15.91 15.45 20.38
CA LEU A 26 -14.72 14.97 21.08
C LEU A 26 -13.81 14.14 20.16
N ALA A 27 -14.39 13.32 19.27
CA ALA A 27 -13.63 12.53 18.29
C ALA A 27 -12.88 13.44 17.29
N VAL A 28 -13.52 14.53 16.82
CA VAL A 28 -12.88 15.50 15.92
C VAL A 28 -11.72 16.22 16.60
N ALA A 29 -11.87 16.61 17.87
CA ALA A 29 -10.79 17.27 18.62
C ALA A 29 -9.55 16.37 18.77
N ILE A 30 -9.74 15.08 19.06
CA ILE A 30 -8.65 14.09 19.17
C ILE A 30 -8.01 13.83 17.81
N GLY A 31 -8.78 13.79 16.72
CA GLY A 31 -8.25 13.64 15.37
C GLY A 31 -7.32 14.78 14.96
N ILE A 32 -7.66 16.02 15.32
CA ILE A 32 -6.85 17.21 14.99
C ILE A 32 -5.51 17.23 15.74
N THR A 33 -5.47 16.79 17.00
CA THR A 33 -4.22 16.76 17.79
C THR A 33 -3.26 15.68 17.28
N ILE A 34 -3.77 14.49 16.95
CA ILE A 34 -2.95 13.40 16.38
C ILE A 34 -2.43 13.80 15.00
N PHE A 35 -3.25 14.44 14.15
CA PHE A 35 -2.82 14.93 12.85
C PHE A 35 -1.67 15.93 12.97
N LYS A 36 -1.74 16.89 13.92
CA LYS A 36 -0.64 17.82 14.18
C LYS A 36 0.63 17.13 14.71
N MET A 37 0.50 16.09 15.53
CA MET A 37 1.67 15.40 16.09
C MET A 37 2.39 14.50 15.06
N PHE A 38 1.67 13.97 14.07
CA PHE A 38 2.24 13.10 13.05
C PHE A 38 2.61 13.80 11.73
N PHE A 39 2.02 14.95 11.41
CA PHE A 39 2.27 15.68 10.15
C PHE A 39 2.96 17.04 10.31
N SER A 40 3.35 17.44 11.53
CA SER A 40 4.01 18.73 11.77
C SER A 40 5.43 18.59 12.31
N ASP A 41 6.30 17.87 11.61
CA ASP A 41 7.75 18.06 11.76
C ASP A 41 8.34 18.51 10.42
N GLY A 42 8.19 19.81 10.18
CA GLY A 42 9.01 20.59 9.28
C GLY A 42 9.77 21.64 10.09
N GLU A 43 11.06 21.39 10.28
CA GLU A 43 12.11 22.28 10.79
C GLU A 43 12.16 22.60 12.30
N ILE A 44 13.21 22.12 12.99
CA ILE A 44 14.31 22.94 13.55
C ILE A 44 15.50 22.02 13.92
N SER A 45 16.64 22.35 13.32
CA SER A 45 17.98 21.82 13.59
C SER A 45 18.53 22.23 14.96
N ASN A 46 19.11 21.31 15.74
CA ASN A 46 20.57 21.16 15.88
C ASN A 46 21.03 20.29 17.07
N SER A 47 22.04 19.50 16.75
CA SER A 47 23.11 18.96 17.60
C SER A 47 22.76 17.92 18.66
N LEU A 48 23.27 16.71 18.43
CA LEU A 48 24.19 16.03 19.35
C LEU A 48 24.98 14.95 18.56
N LYS A 49 26.30 15.13 18.49
CA LYS A 49 27.27 14.16 17.97
C LYS A 49 27.72 13.23 19.09
N VAL A 50 27.65 11.90 18.93
CA VAL A 50 28.69 10.90 19.35
C VAL A 50 28.44 9.55 18.60
N PRO A 51 29.37 8.56 18.55
CA PRO A 51 30.03 8.18 17.30
C PRO A 51 29.81 6.73 16.81
N ASN A 52 29.88 6.57 15.49
CA ASN A 52 30.36 5.46 14.67
C ASN A 52 30.32 4.01 15.23
N LYS A 53 29.50 3.17 14.60
CA LYS A 53 29.84 1.77 14.32
C LYS A 53 29.18 1.29 13.02
N SER A 54 29.90 1.49 11.92
CA SER A 54 29.98 0.63 10.73
C SER A 54 28.75 -0.27 10.43
N GLN A 55 27.70 0.30 9.87
CA GLN A 55 26.86 -0.40 8.90
C GLN A 55 26.70 0.50 7.68
N LYS A 56 26.82 -0.12 6.51
CA LYS A 56 26.71 0.51 5.20
C LYS A 56 25.23 0.85 5.00
N GLU A 57 24.80 1.94 5.63
CA GLU A 57 23.52 2.57 5.33
C GLU A 57 23.67 3.22 3.95
N GLU A 58 23.01 2.64 2.97
CA GLU A 58 22.64 3.40 1.78
C GLU A 58 21.87 4.62 2.28
N SER A 59 22.43 5.79 1.97
CA SER A 59 21.81 7.09 2.16
C SER A 59 20.34 7.00 1.76
N ILE A 60 19.45 7.27 2.72
CA ILE A 60 18.06 7.64 2.46
C ILE A 60 18.13 9.01 1.77
N ASN A 61 18.45 8.99 0.48
CA ASN A 61 18.02 10.03 -0.41
C ASN A 61 16.55 9.74 -0.62
N THR A 62 15.70 10.45 0.11
CA THR A 62 14.35 10.70 -0.38
C THR A 62 14.55 11.50 -1.67
N ASP A 63 14.71 10.79 -2.79
CA ASP A 63 14.79 11.39 -4.12
C ASP A 63 13.41 12.01 -4.37
N GLU A 64 13.17 13.24 -3.90
CA GLU A 64 11.95 14.01 -4.17
C GLU A 64 11.64 14.05 -5.67
N ASN A 65 12.69 13.92 -6.48
CA ASN A 65 12.66 13.89 -7.93
C ASN A 65 12.32 12.53 -8.56
N SER A 66 11.93 11.51 -7.78
CA SER A 66 11.52 10.21 -8.31
C SER A 66 10.37 9.56 -7.53
N GLY A 67 9.64 8.65 -8.19
CA GLY A 67 8.75 7.69 -7.54
C GLY A 67 9.55 6.43 -7.21
N VAL A 68 9.78 6.19 -5.91
CA VAL A 68 10.56 5.04 -5.45
C VAL A 68 9.64 3.90 -5.02
N PHE A 69 9.80 2.77 -5.68
CA PHE A 69 9.13 1.51 -5.36
C PHE A 69 10.16 0.44 -5.04
N LYS A 70 9.84 -0.41 -4.07
CA LYS A 70 10.73 -1.46 -3.59
C LYS A 70 10.03 -2.81 -3.71
N VAL A 71 10.67 -3.75 -4.40
CA VAL A 71 10.23 -5.14 -4.49
C VAL A 71 11.07 -5.96 -3.53
N ILE A 72 10.43 -6.67 -2.61
CA ILE A 72 11.13 -7.54 -1.67
C ILE A 72 11.16 -8.96 -2.25
N GLN A 73 12.35 -9.48 -2.53
CA GLN A 73 12.55 -10.87 -2.94
C GLN A 73 13.10 -11.67 -1.75
N CYS A 74 12.51 -12.83 -1.49
CA CYS A 74 12.89 -13.71 -0.37
C CYS A 74 13.31 -15.12 -0.80
N GLY A 75 13.33 -15.40 -2.11
CA GLY A 75 13.78 -16.68 -2.61
C GLY A 75 14.05 -16.73 -4.11
N LEU A 76 14.85 -17.71 -4.52
CA LEU A 76 15.13 -18.06 -5.91
C LEU A 76 15.29 -19.57 -5.99
N PHE A 77 14.46 -20.23 -6.79
CA PHE A 77 14.39 -21.68 -6.86
C PHE A 77 14.42 -22.17 -8.30
N SER A 78 14.97 -23.37 -8.53
CA SER A 78 14.92 -24.04 -9.84
C SER A 78 13.64 -24.85 -10.07
N LYS A 79 12.83 -25.06 -9.02
CA LYS A 79 11.58 -25.83 -9.07
C LYS A 79 10.44 -24.98 -8.51
N GLU A 80 9.29 -25.01 -9.19
CA GLU A 80 8.10 -24.26 -8.81
C GLU A 80 7.56 -24.67 -7.43
N GLU A 81 7.54 -25.98 -7.16
CA GLU A 81 7.08 -26.54 -5.89
C GLU A 81 7.85 -25.98 -4.68
N ASN A 82 9.17 -25.79 -4.81
CA ASN A 82 10.00 -25.22 -3.75
C ASN A 82 9.68 -23.73 -3.55
N ALA A 83 9.43 -22.99 -4.64
CA ALA A 83 9.04 -21.59 -4.56
C ALA A 83 7.67 -21.43 -3.89
N ASN A 84 6.70 -22.26 -4.27
CA ASN A 84 5.37 -22.29 -3.66
C ASN A 84 5.44 -22.69 -2.19
N SER A 85 6.30 -23.64 -1.81
CA SER A 85 6.52 -24.00 -0.41
C SER A 85 7.08 -22.83 0.39
N ALA A 86 8.11 -22.14 -0.12
CA ALA A 86 8.65 -20.94 0.52
C ALA A 86 7.61 -19.82 0.65
N LEU A 87 6.72 -19.67 -0.35
CA LEU A 87 5.64 -18.68 -0.30
C LEU A 87 4.70 -18.90 0.91
N THR A 88 4.42 -20.15 1.28
CA THR A 88 3.57 -20.46 2.45
C THR A 88 4.19 -20.12 3.81
N THR A 89 5.51 -19.91 3.84
CA THR A 89 6.23 -19.54 5.08
C THR A 89 6.22 -18.04 5.35
N LEU A 90 5.71 -17.22 4.42
CA LEU A 90 5.64 -15.78 4.60
C LEU A 90 4.69 -15.40 5.74
N PRO A 91 4.99 -14.31 6.48
CA PRO A 91 4.07 -13.76 7.46
C PRO A 91 2.70 -13.47 6.83
N SER A 92 1.62 -13.68 7.58
CA SER A 92 0.25 -13.43 7.12
C SER A 92 -0.03 -11.96 6.78
N SER A 93 0.82 -11.05 7.27
CA SER A 93 0.83 -9.63 6.92
C SER A 93 1.35 -9.36 5.51
N MET A 94 1.66 -10.38 4.71
CA MET A 94 2.18 -10.24 3.36
C MET A 94 1.42 -11.12 2.39
N THR A 95 1.16 -10.58 1.20
CA THR A 95 0.58 -11.35 0.09
C THR A 95 1.65 -11.55 -0.97
N GLY A 96 2.58 -12.47 -0.70
CA GLY A 96 3.66 -12.77 -1.65
C GLY A 96 3.17 -13.40 -2.95
N PHE A 97 4.08 -13.50 -3.92
CA PHE A 97 3.81 -14.08 -5.24
C PHE A 97 5.08 -14.69 -5.83
N VAL A 98 4.92 -15.57 -6.83
CA VAL A 98 6.03 -16.23 -7.53
C VAL A 98 6.09 -15.74 -8.97
N ILE A 99 7.27 -15.29 -9.39
CA ILE A 99 7.58 -14.92 -10.77
C ILE A 99 8.47 -15.98 -11.39
N GLN A 100 8.10 -16.46 -12.57
CA GLN A 100 8.97 -17.31 -13.39
C GLN A 100 9.75 -16.45 -14.38
N GLU A 101 11.08 -16.57 -14.36
CA GLU A 101 11.99 -15.82 -15.24
C GLU A 101 13.23 -16.66 -15.49
N GLU A 102 13.66 -16.79 -16.75
CA GLU A 102 14.84 -17.58 -17.15
C GLU A 102 14.85 -19.03 -16.60
N GLY A 103 13.67 -19.66 -16.54
CA GLY A 103 13.53 -21.02 -16.01
C GLY A 103 13.71 -21.15 -14.49
N LYS A 104 13.80 -20.03 -13.77
CA LYS A 104 13.84 -19.97 -12.31
C LYS A 104 12.56 -19.35 -11.76
N PHE A 105 12.29 -19.65 -10.49
CA PHE A 105 11.13 -19.18 -9.75
C PHE A 105 11.60 -18.25 -8.62
N LYS A 106 11.33 -16.96 -8.78
CA LYS A 106 11.63 -15.92 -7.77
C LYS A 106 10.43 -15.78 -6.85
N VAL A 107 10.66 -15.86 -5.54
CA VAL A 107 9.61 -15.62 -4.53
C VAL A 107 9.70 -14.18 -4.06
N MET A 108 8.62 -13.44 -4.27
CA MET A 108 8.49 -12.04 -3.88
C MET A 108 7.57 -11.95 -2.67
N ALA A 109 8.00 -11.23 -1.64
CA ALA A 109 7.18 -10.98 -0.45
C ALA A 109 6.17 -9.84 -0.66
N GLY A 110 6.44 -8.94 -1.61
CA GLY A 110 5.53 -7.86 -1.99
C GLY A 110 6.21 -6.71 -2.73
N ILE A 111 5.40 -5.71 -3.09
CA ILE A 111 5.83 -4.47 -3.74
C ILE A 111 5.32 -3.32 -2.88
N TYR A 112 6.20 -2.43 -2.48
CA TYR A 112 5.91 -1.41 -1.47
C TYR A 112 6.53 -0.06 -1.84
N ARG A 113 6.01 1.00 -1.22
CA ARG A 113 6.74 2.27 -1.11
C ARG A 113 7.86 2.15 -0.07
N ASP A 114 8.74 3.14 -0.05
CA ASP A 114 9.94 3.12 0.78
C ASP A 114 9.66 2.88 2.27
N GLU A 115 8.75 3.67 2.85
CA GLU A 115 8.39 3.61 4.28
C GLU A 115 7.75 2.28 4.69
N GLU A 116 6.94 1.69 3.81
CA GLU A 116 6.28 0.40 4.04
C GLU A 116 7.29 -0.75 3.92
N CYS A 117 8.22 -0.65 2.97
CA CYS A 117 9.22 -1.68 2.72
C CYS A 117 10.08 -1.96 3.95
N ALA A 118 10.52 -0.92 4.67
CA ALA A 118 11.36 -1.07 5.85
C ALA A 118 10.72 -1.98 6.91
N LYS A 119 9.44 -1.72 7.23
CA LYS A 119 8.67 -2.52 8.20
C LYS A 119 8.56 -3.98 7.75
N LYS A 120 8.25 -4.21 6.48
CA LYS A 120 8.11 -5.56 5.91
C LYS A 120 9.44 -6.32 5.91
N THR A 121 10.55 -5.67 5.56
CA THR A 121 11.88 -6.32 5.63
C THR A 121 12.27 -6.72 7.05
N GLU A 122 11.88 -5.91 8.05
CA GLU A 122 12.11 -6.23 9.46
C GLU A 122 11.27 -7.44 9.92
N GLU A 123 9.99 -7.52 9.51
CA GLU A 123 9.11 -8.67 9.77
C GLU A 123 9.71 -9.98 9.22
N LEU A 124 10.20 -9.96 7.98
CA LEU A 124 10.86 -11.12 7.36
C LEU A 124 12.13 -11.52 8.12
N THR A 125 12.94 -10.53 8.51
CA THR A 125 14.18 -10.76 9.26
C THR A 125 13.89 -11.39 10.63
N LYS A 126 12.85 -10.93 11.34
CA LYS A 126 12.38 -11.52 12.59
C LYS A 126 11.86 -12.96 12.40
N ALA A 127 11.25 -13.24 11.25
CA ALA A 127 10.85 -14.59 10.85
C ALA A 127 12.02 -15.47 10.37
N SER A 128 13.28 -14.99 10.44
CA SER A 128 14.46 -15.67 9.91
C SER A 128 14.39 -15.99 8.41
N ILE A 129 13.64 -15.18 7.66
CA ILE A 129 13.51 -15.28 6.20
C ILE A 129 14.51 -14.32 5.56
N ASN A 130 15.51 -14.88 4.88
CA ASN A 130 16.45 -14.11 4.08
C ASN A 130 15.69 -13.35 3.00
N ASN A 131 15.98 -12.06 2.89
CA ASN A 131 15.34 -11.18 1.93
C ASN A 131 16.36 -10.17 1.39
N PHE A 132 16.09 -9.69 0.18
CA PHE A 132 16.75 -8.52 -0.37
C PHE A 132 15.74 -7.65 -1.10
N THR A 133 16.07 -6.37 -1.22
CA THR A 133 15.19 -5.38 -1.82
C THR A 133 15.73 -4.94 -3.17
N ILE A 134 14.85 -4.87 -4.16
CA ILE A 134 15.11 -4.29 -5.48
C ILE A 134 14.51 -2.90 -5.49
N LYS A 135 15.34 -1.87 -5.59
CA LYS A 135 14.90 -0.47 -5.76
C LYS A 135 14.55 -0.23 -7.22
N CYS A 136 13.34 0.26 -7.46
CA CYS A 136 12.87 0.72 -8.77
C CYS A 136 12.56 2.22 -8.66
N SER A 137 13.15 3.03 -9.54
CA SER A 137 13.04 4.50 -9.46
C SER A 137 12.50 5.06 -10.78
N ILE A 138 11.29 5.60 -10.73
CA ILE A 138 10.67 6.29 -11.87
C ILE A 138 11.03 7.78 -11.77
N PRO A 139 11.80 8.35 -12.70
CA PRO A 139 12.17 9.77 -12.64
C PRO A 139 10.93 10.66 -12.77
N LYS A 140 10.76 11.66 -11.91
CA LYS A 140 9.65 12.63 -11.98
C LYS A 140 10.04 13.88 -12.78
N ASP A 141 10.81 13.68 -13.85
CA ASP A 141 11.33 14.74 -14.72
C ASP A 141 10.29 15.29 -15.71
N SER A 142 9.22 14.54 -15.96
CA SER A 142 8.12 14.90 -16.85
C SER A 142 6.75 14.75 -16.17
N SER A 143 5.74 15.45 -16.68
CA SER A 143 4.35 15.31 -16.21
C SER A 143 3.83 13.88 -16.41
N GLU A 144 4.22 13.25 -17.52
CA GLU A 144 3.90 11.86 -17.81
C GLU A 144 4.45 10.92 -16.73
N LYS A 145 5.75 10.98 -16.43
CA LYS A 145 6.35 10.07 -15.44
C LYS A 145 5.84 10.31 -14.02
N LYS A 146 5.47 11.56 -13.69
CA LYS A 146 4.76 11.88 -12.45
C LYS A 146 3.40 11.18 -12.37
N ILE A 147 2.64 11.21 -13.47
CA ILE A 147 1.34 10.53 -13.56
C ILE A 147 1.52 9.00 -13.50
N GLU A 148 2.50 8.44 -14.21
CA GLU A 148 2.83 7.01 -14.17
C GLU A 148 3.10 6.54 -12.74
N ALA A 149 3.96 7.26 -12.02
CA ALA A 149 4.26 6.96 -10.62
C ALA A 149 3.02 7.07 -9.70
N GLN A 150 2.18 8.08 -9.91
CA GLN A 150 0.94 8.25 -9.13
C GLN A 150 -0.08 7.14 -9.37
N ILE A 151 -0.24 6.70 -10.62
CA ILE A 151 -1.15 5.59 -10.94
C ILE A 151 -0.63 4.28 -10.34
N ILE A 152 0.67 3.99 -10.45
CA ILE A 152 1.28 2.81 -9.80
C ILE A 152 1.08 2.86 -8.29
N GLU A 153 1.27 4.02 -7.67
CA GLU A 153 1.04 4.21 -6.24
C GLU A 153 -0.41 3.91 -5.85
N GLY A 154 -1.40 4.47 -6.56
CA GLY A 154 -2.81 4.17 -6.32
C GLY A 154 -3.15 2.70 -6.52
N TYR A 155 -2.53 2.06 -7.52
CA TYR A 155 -2.73 0.64 -7.77
C TYR A 155 -2.17 -0.21 -6.62
N LEU A 156 -0.97 0.12 -6.11
CA LEU A 156 -0.39 -0.54 -4.95
C LEU A 156 -1.24 -0.37 -3.68
N GLN A 157 -1.87 0.79 -3.48
CA GLN A 157 -2.78 0.97 -2.35
C GLN A 157 -3.96 -0.02 -2.38
N ILE A 158 -4.54 -0.27 -3.56
CA ILE A 158 -5.62 -1.25 -3.73
C ILE A 158 -5.09 -2.66 -3.46
N ILE A 159 -3.94 -2.99 -4.05
CA ILE A 159 -3.33 -4.33 -3.95
C ILE A 159 -2.95 -4.64 -2.50
N ASN A 160 -2.26 -3.73 -1.81
CA ASN A 160 -1.72 -3.96 -0.48
C ASN A 160 -2.79 -3.92 0.61
N LYS A 161 -3.98 -3.38 0.32
CA LYS A 161 -5.13 -3.45 1.23
C LYS A 161 -5.53 -4.88 1.59
N PHE A 162 -5.23 -5.84 0.71
CA PHE A 162 -5.46 -7.27 0.94
C PHE A 162 -4.46 -7.94 1.89
N GLU A 163 -3.49 -7.20 2.41
CA GLU A 163 -2.63 -7.64 3.50
C GLU A 163 -3.29 -7.45 4.87
N GLU A 164 -4.38 -6.69 4.94
CA GLU A 164 -5.24 -6.57 6.11
C GLU A 164 -6.18 -7.79 6.19
N SER A 165 -6.34 -8.39 7.37
CA SER A 165 -7.07 -9.67 7.55
C SER A 165 -8.55 -9.63 7.17
N ASP A 166 -9.15 -8.45 7.16
CA ASP A 166 -10.61 -8.29 7.11
C ASP A 166 -11.12 -7.80 5.74
N VAL A 167 -10.20 -7.60 4.78
CA VAL A 167 -10.54 -7.06 3.45
C VAL A 167 -10.94 -8.21 2.52
N LYS A 168 -12.24 -8.26 2.21
CA LYS A 168 -12.81 -9.25 1.28
C LYS A 168 -12.80 -8.77 -0.17
N SER A 169 -13.10 -7.48 -0.36
CA SER A 169 -13.15 -6.86 -1.67
C SER A 169 -12.92 -5.36 -1.62
N VAL A 170 -12.53 -4.78 -2.75
CA VAL A 170 -12.35 -3.35 -2.97
C VAL A 170 -13.10 -2.96 -4.25
N LYS A 171 -13.91 -1.90 -4.19
CA LYS A 171 -14.56 -1.36 -5.39
C LYS A 171 -13.54 -0.57 -6.21
N THR A 172 -13.46 -0.84 -7.51
CA THR A 172 -12.45 -0.23 -8.40
C THR A 172 -13.01 0.80 -9.37
N VAL A 173 -14.34 0.95 -9.44
CA VAL A 173 -15.01 1.84 -10.41
C VAL A 173 -14.44 3.27 -10.38
N ASP A 174 -14.27 3.85 -9.18
CA ASP A 174 -13.72 5.20 -9.04
C ASP A 174 -12.24 5.26 -9.42
N PHE A 175 -11.47 4.22 -9.10
CA PHE A 175 -10.05 4.14 -9.46
C PHE A 175 -9.86 4.06 -10.98
N LYS A 176 -10.66 3.23 -11.66
CA LYS A 176 -10.66 3.12 -13.14
C LYS A 176 -10.91 4.48 -13.78
N LYS A 177 -11.95 5.17 -13.34
CA LYS A 177 -12.32 6.48 -13.86
C LYS A 177 -11.23 7.51 -13.60
N TRP A 178 -10.72 7.57 -12.38
CA TRP A 178 -9.62 8.48 -12.01
C TRP A 178 -8.37 8.22 -12.85
N THR A 179 -8.01 6.96 -13.12
CA THR A 179 -6.86 6.60 -13.96
C THR A 179 -7.04 7.09 -15.40
N GLU A 180 -8.21 6.88 -16.01
CA GLU A 180 -8.50 7.37 -17.37
C GLU A 180 -8.44 8.90 -17.46
N GLU A 181 -9.08 9.61 -16.53
CA GLU A 181 -9.09 11.07 -16.48
C GLU A 181 -7.68 11.65 -16.25
N THR A 182 -6.89 11.01 -15.38
CA THR A 182 -5.52 11.45 -15.10
C THR A 182 -4.62 11.25 -16.31
N ALA A 183 -4.70 10.08 -16.96
CA ALA A 183 -3.89 9.76 -18.14
C ALA A 183 -4.25 10.61 -19.37
N ALA A 184 -5.49 11.08 -19.50
CA ALA A 184 -5.91 11.97 -20.59
C ALA A 184 -5.15 13.31 -20.62
N ASN A 185 -4.51 13.70 -19.51
CA ASN A 185 -3.67 14.90 -19.45
C ASN A 185 -2.30 14.72 -20.13
N ILE A 186 -1.97 13.50 -20.57
CA ILE A 186 -0.71 13.19 -21.24
C ILE A 186 -0.93 13.29 -22.76
N LYS A 187 -0.20 14.21 -23.41
CA LYS A 187 -0.34 14.44 -24.87
C LYS A 187 0.07 13.23 -25.71
N SER A 188 1.10 12.50 -25.28
CA SER A 188 1.67 11.36 -25.99
C SER A 188 2.16 10.31 -24.98
N PRO A 189 1.26 9.48 -24.43
CA PRO A 189 1.62 8.52 -23.40
C PRO A 189 2.53 7.42 -23.95
N SER A 190 3.57 7.08 -23.20
CA SER A 190 4.41 5.89 -23.42
C SER A 190 3.61 4.59 -23.37
N GLU A 191 4.20 3.52 -23.89
CA GLU A 191 3.65 2.17 -23.85
C GLU A 191 3.36 1.74 -22.40
N GLU A 192 4.26 2.06 -21.46
CA GLU A 192 4.09 1.79 -20.03
C GLU A 192 2.79 2.38 -19.46
N VAL A 193 2.51 3.65 -19.78
CA VAL A 193 1.30 4.32 -19.30
C VAL A 193 0.06 3.76 -19.97
N GLN A 194 0.12 3.47 -21.28
CA GLN A 194 -1.00 2.89 -22.02
C GLN A 194 -1.37 1.50 -21.48
N ASP A 195 -0.38 0.65 -21.22
CA ASP A 195 -0.57 -0.67 -20.64
C ASP A 195 -1.14 -0.59 -19.23
N LEU A 196 -0.63 0.33 -18.41
CA LEU A 196 -1.12 0.57 -17.05
C LEU A 196 -2.61 0.96 -17.05
N VAL A 197 -3.00 1.92 -17.89
CA VAL A 197 -4.40 2.36 -18.04
C VAL A 197 -5.29 1.21 -18.53
N LYS A 198 -4.82 0.44 -19.52
CA LYS A 198 -5.56 -0.69 -20.08
C LYS A 198 -5.83 -1.76 -19.02
N VAL A 199 -4.78 -2.19 -18.30
CA VAL A 199 -4.91 -3.21 -17.24
C VAL A 199 -5.85 -2.73 -16.13
N ILE A 200 -5.75 -1.46 -15.73
CA ILE A 200 -6.61 -0.89 -14.69
C ILE A 200 -8.08 -0.87 -15.14
N LYS A 201 -8.35 -0.46 -16.38
CA LYS A 201 -9.71 -0.45 -16.95
C LYS A 201 -10.36 -1.84 -16.95
N GLU A 202 -9.58 -2.88 -17.18
CA GLU A 202 -10.00 -4.28 -17.23
C GLU A 202 -10.18 -4.93 -15.84
N LEU A 203 -9.82 -4.24 -14.74
CA LEU A 203 -10.06 -4.76 -13.39
C LEU A 203 -11.54 -5.11 -13.17
N PRO A 204 -11.88 -6.10 -12.34
CA PRO A 204 -13.27 -6.30 -11.94
C PRO A 204 -13.77 -5.12 -11.11
N ASP A 205 -15.06 -4.77 -11.22
CA ASP A 205 -15.67 -3.69 -10.42
C ASP A 205 -15.58 -3.98 -8.92
N GLU A 206 -15.63 -5.26 -8.56
CA GLU A 206 -15.35 -5.78 -7.23
C GLU A 206 -14.06 -6.61 -7.27
N TYR A 207 -12.96 -6.00 -6.86
CA TYR A 207 -11.63 -6.61 -6.83
C TYR A 207 -11.44 -7.41 -5.56
N THR A 208 -10.80 -8.58 -5.66
CA THR A 208 -10.68 -9.58 -4.59
C THR A 208 -9.26 -10.15 -4.49
N GLN A 209 -9.02 -10.99 -3.47
CA GLN A 209 -7.74 -11.70 -3.29
C GLN A 209 -7.28 -12.47 -4.52
N LYS A 210 -8.21 -12.99 -5.34
CA LYS A 210 -7.90 -13.79 -6.53
C LYS A 210 -7.22 -12.96 -7.62
N ASP A 211 -7.45 -11.65 -7.62
CA ASP A 211 -6.96 -10.72 -8.63
C ASP A 211 -5.55 -10.20 -8.30
N VAL A 212 -5.20 -10.19 -7.00
CA VAL A 212 -3.92 -9.69 -6.44
C VAL A 212 -2.69 -10.26 -7.17
N LYS A 213 -2.66 -11.57 -7.43
CA LYS A 213 -1.50 -12.19 -8.08
C LYS A 213 -1.25 -11.61 -9.47
N ALA A 214 -2.30 -11.50 -10.30
CA ALA A 214 -2.16 -11.00 -11.67
C ALA A 214 -1.69 -9.54 -11.68
N SER A 215 -2.23 -8.72 -10.78
CA SER A 215 -1.82 -7.32 -10.62
C SER A 215 -0.37 -7.17 -10.14
N LYS A 216 0.07 -7.99 -9.17
CA LYS A 216 1.47 -8.03 -8.71
C LYS A 216 2.42 -8.51 -9.80
N ASP A 217 2.03 -9.53 -10.58
CA ASP A 217 2.80 -10.01 -11.72
C ASP A 217 2.99 -8.93 -12.79
N PHE A 218 1.94 -8.18 -13.10
CA PHE A 218 2.00 -7.04 -14.03
C PHE A 218 2.91 -5.92 -13.48
N LEU A 219 2.66 -5.45 -12.26
CA LEU A 219 3.44 -4.36 -11.67
C LEU A 219 4.92 -4.71 -11.53
N TYR A 220 5.26 -5.96 -11.20
CA TYR A 220 6.65 -6.41 -11.17
C TYR A 220 7.33 -6.24 -12.54
N LYS A 221 6.70 -6.74 -13.61
CA LYS A 221 7.24 -6.65 -14.98
C LYS A 221 7.39 -5.21 -15.46
N LEU A 222 6.48 -4.34 -15.04
CA LEU A 222 6.58 -2.91 -15.32
C LEU A 222 7.73 -2.27 -14.55
N LEU A 223 7.78 -2.45 -13.23
CA LEU A 223 8.72 -1.78 -12.33
C LEU A 223 10.16 -2.23 -12.54
N ILE A 224 10.41 -3.49 -12.91
CA ILE A 224 11.78 -3.99 -13.09
C ILE A 224 12.53 -3.27 -14.22
N LYS A 225 11.82 -2.65 -15.17
CA LYS A 225 12.39 -1.76 -16.19
C LYS A 225 13.08 -0.52 -15.60
N TYR A 226 12.68 -0.12 -14.39
CA TYR A 226 13.19 1.04 -13.65
C TYR A 226 14.14 0.67 -12.51
N ARG A 227 14.66 -0.57 -12.51
CA ARG A 227 15.60 -1.01 -11.48
C ARG A 227 16.87 -0.17 -11.51
N VAL A 228 17.33 0.24 -10.32
CA VAL A 228 18.60 0.94 -10.10
C VAL A 228 19.52 0.12 -9.21
#